data_AF-A0A1F6WNF5-F1
#
_entry.id   AF-A0A1F6WNF5-F1
#
_cell.length_a   1.000
_cell.length_b   1.000
_cell.length_c   1.000
_cell.angle_alpha   90.00
_cell.angle_beta   90.00
_cell.angle_gamma   90.00
#
_symmetry.space_group_name_H-M   'P 1'
#
loop_
_entity.id
_entity.type
_entity.pdbx_description
1 polymer ?
#
loop_
_entity_poly.entity_id
_entity_poly.type
_entity_poly.pdbx_seq_one_letter_code
_entity_poly.pdbx_strand_id
1 'polypeptide(L)'
;MVLYFIKKQYCIGFSLLEVILSVSLVAIIGTSIVAFLGFNREGLERASTHTDAYVLAEEGMHAIRAIRDESFDNISDGTFGLLLKNNKWEFIPNSDINGEYTRSIIVNIDTPDIAEVEVHVSWNDAIGKEQEVVLNSYLTNWEVLQDIATFRITEYYISEHQLEGKDYNLTLSYDLMPNYFVIVQGSDGSGSNDGTRGPDDDYLALVKDPFGTGDLDVSIDAHSLDFSRGAFESSWVGVITVVECLQDCDKSGFTLRSVERIIHPLNRTSGADTSETSWVNSSYVVPFGGFNGAGCYTLEDKSQGHSSCNITLSVSGINKIDWTRSSISAAKSLATSTVMIVEWGSEWFIQHAIVSGSAGGDGIDVTTEYDTASLMVPVIRDSTLVWGTGWTTGQGIGEAGEAAVITLGDGVTQNPQEFNVSVGKEYPNSATFDVYTLSHPQAHIDYIWKSDGNSSALTYLFSTDEAVSPTERMSLIYNSSQGNGVGEYPRPIWSLRYQSDKKLISERRRNNGDWAAWVQGINFDAIAPMIVP
;
A
#
# COMPACT_ATOMS: atom_id res chain seq x y z
N MET A 1 9.61 -122.15 -27.90
CA MET A 1 10.50 -121.14 -27.31
C MET A 1 9.58 -120.16 -26.57
N VAL A 2 9.15 -120.45 -25.33
CA VAL A 2 9.80 -120.02 -24.06
C VAL A 2 10.09 -118.51 -24.15
N LEU A 3 9.51 -117.57 -23.39
CA LEU A 3 9.17 -117.51 -21.95
C LEU A 3 7.70 -117.13 -21.72
N TYR A 4 6.92 -117.82 -20.88
CA TYR A 4 6.88 -117.87 -19.41
C TYR A 4 6.25 -116.64 -18.72
N PHE A 5 5.02 -116.89 -18.27
CA PHE A 5 4.13 -116.07 -17.44
C PHE A 5 4.75 -115.67 -16.09
N ILE A 6 4.59 -114.41 -15.70
CA ILE A 6 4.11 -114.07 -14.33
C ILE A 6 3.01 -113.02 -14.47
N LYS A 7 1.78 -113.48 -14.28
CA LYS A 7 0.55 -112.70 -14.19
C LYS A 7 0.57 -111.98 -12.84
N LYS A 8 1.02 -110.73 -12.79
CA LYS A 8 0.83 -109.89 -11.59
C LYS A 8 -0.57 -109.30 -11.64
N GLN A 9 -1.49 -109.96 -10.94
CA GLN A 9 -2.81 -109.44 -10.61
C GLN A 9 -2.61 -108.09 -9.91
N TYR A 10 -2.85 -106.99 -10.63
CA TYR A 10 -3.14 -105.73 -9.96
C TYR A 10 -4.47 -105.94 -9.24
N CYS A 11 -4.42 -105.95 -7.92
CA CYS A 11 -5.61 -105.96 -7.09
C CYS A 11 -6.55 -104.88 -7.58
N ILE A 12 -7.79 -105.29 -7.84
CA ILE A 12 -8.94 -104.42 -8.10
C ILE A 12 -9.24 -103.76 -6.75
N GLY A 13 -8.43 -102.75 -6.45
CA GLY A 13 -8.49 -101.92 -5.27
C GLY A 13 -8.35 -100.45 -5.67
N PHE A 14 -8.84 -100.08 -6.86
CA PHE A 14 -9.34 -98.72 -7.08
C PHE A 14 -10.60 -98.61 -6.22
N SER A 15 -10.34 -98.23 -4.98
CA SER A 15 -11.30 -98.20 -3.90
C SER A 15 -12.39 -97.20 -4.24
N LEU A 16 -13.65 -97.59 -4.07
CA LEU A 16 -14.82 -96.69 -4.05
C LEU A 16 -14.53 -95.34 -3.34
N LEU A 17 -13.62 -95.35 -2.36
CA LEU A 17 -13.09 -94.18 -1.66
C LEU A 17 -12.50 -93.10 -2.58
N GLU A 18 -11.73 -93.43 -3.62
CA GLU A 18 -11.14 -92.44 -4.53
C GLU A 18 -12.22 -91.73 -5.35
N VAL A 19 -13.23 -92.46 -5.83
CA VAL A 19 -14.36 -91.87 -6.56
C VAL A 19 -15.14 -90.93 -5.65
N ILE A 20 -15.42 -91.35 -4.41
CA ILE A 20 -16.11 -90.50 -3.42
C ILE A 20 -15.26 -89.26 -3.08
N LEU A 21 -13.94 -89.41 -2.92
CA LEU A 21 -13.02 -88.31 -2.64
C LEU A 21 -12.96 -87.32 -3.80
N SER A 22 -12.83 -87.78 -5.05
CA SER A 22 -12.81 -86.93 -6.24
C SER A 22 -14.12 -86.17 -6.42
N VAL A 23 -15.27 -86.83 -6.24
CA VAL A 23 -16.59 -86.16 -6.33
C VAL A 23 -16.74 -85.12 -5.22
N SER A 24 -16.31 -85.44 -3.99
CA SER A 24 -16.37 -84.50 -2.87
C SER A 24 -15.47 -83.28 -3.10
N LEU A 25 -14.25 -83.49 -3.61
CA LEU A 25 -13.32 -82.40 -3.93
C LEU A 25 -13.86 -81.50 -5.04
N VAL A 26 -14.39 -82.10 -6.12
CA VAL A 26 -15.00 -81.35 -7.23
C VAL A 26 -16.23 -80.57 -6.76
N ALA A 27 -17.06 -81.13 -5.89
CA ALA A 27 -18.21 -80.41 -5.33
C ALA A 27 -17.78 -79.22 -4.45
N ILE A 28 -16.76 -79.37 -3.61
CA ILE A 28 -16.21 -78.28 -2.78
C ILE A 28 -15.61 -77.18 -3.67
N ILE A 29 -14.79 -77.56 -4.65
CA ILE A 29 -14.18 -76.60 -5.58
C ILE A 29 -15.27 -75.89 -6.40
N GLY A 30 -16.22 -76.63 -6.96
CA GLY A 30 -17.30 -76.08 -7.77
C GLY A 30 -18.16 -75.07 -7.00
N THR A 31 -18.54 -75.40 -5.75
CA THR A 31 -19.29 -74.47 -4.89
C THR A 31 -18.47 -73.24 -4.50
N SER A 32 -17.17 -73.40 -4.22
CA SER A 32 -16.29 -72.26 -3.90
C SER A 32 -16.11 -71.29 -5.08
N ILE A 33 -16.04 -71.78 -6.33
CA ILE A 33 -15.92 -70.94 -7.52
C ILE A 33 -17.20 -70.13 -7.76
N VAL A 34 -18.37 -70.77 -7.63
CA VAL A 34 -19.66 -70.08 -7.81
C VAL A 34 -19.85 -69.00 -6.73
N ALA A 35 -19.53 -69.30 -5.48
CA ALA A 35 -19.57 -68.33 -4.39
C ALA A 35 -18.61 -67.16 -4.66
N PHE A 36 -17.36 -67.45 -5.05
CA PHE A 36 -16.36 -66.43 -5.40
C PHE A 36 -16.84 -65.53 -6.54
N LEU A 37 -17.41 -66.07 -7.62
CA LEU A 37 -17.93 -65.28 -8.74
C LEU A 37 -19.12 -64.40 -8.31
N GLY A 38 -20.01 -64.90 -7.45
CA GLY A 38 -21.10 -64.12 -6.88
C GLY A 38 -20.60 -62.92 -6.08
N PHE A 39 -19.66 -63.15 -5.15
CA PHE A 39 -19.07 -62.09 -4.33
C PHE A 39 -18.32 -61.03 -5.15
N ASN A 40 -17.59 -61.42 -6.20
CA ASN A 40 -16.88 -60.46 -7.05
C ASN A 40 -17.84 -59.60 -7.88
N ARG A 41 -18.95 -60.18 -8.37
CA ARG A 41 -19.94 -59.41 -9.13
C ARG A 41 -20.61 -58.34 -8.27
N GLU A 42 -21.06 -58.71 -7.07
CA GLU A 42 -21.64 -57.74 -6.12
C GLU A 42 -20.62 -56.68 -5.71
N GLY A 43 -19.35 -57.06 -5.52
CA GLY A 43 -18.26 -56.12 -5.23
C GLY A 43 -18.02 -55.12 -6.38
N LEU A 44 -18.04 -55.58 -7.63
CA LEU A 44 -17.88 -54.73 -8.81
C LEU A 44 -19.08 -53.79 -9.02
N GLU A 45 -20.31 -54.28 -8.83
CA GLU A 45 -21.51 -53.45 -8.93
C GLU A 45 -21.52 -52.34 -7.85
N ARG A 46 -21.10 -52.65 -6.61
CA ARG A 46 -20.93 -51.63 -5.55
C ARG A 46 -19.81 -50.63 -5.85
N ALA A 47 -18.69 -51.09 -6.39
CA ALA A 47 -17.59 -50.20 -6.77
C ALA A 47 -18.01 -49.26 -7.91
N SER A 48 -18.79 -49.76 -8.88
CA SER A 48 -19.33 -48.95 -9.98
C SER A 48 -20.25 -47.86 -9.45
N THR A 49 -21.26 -48.22 -8.65
CA THR A 49 -22.23 -47.24 -8.11
C THR A 49 -21.57 -46.17 -7.25
N HIS A 50 -20.56 -46.53 -6.45
CA HIS A 50 -19.79 -45.54 -5.70
C HIS A 50 -18.95 -44.62 -6.61
N THR A 51 -18.42 -45.15 -7.71
CA THR A 51 -17.66 -44.34 -8.70
C THR A 51 -18.60 -43.36 -9.40
N ASP A 52 -19.78 -43.80 -9.80
CA ASP A 52 -20.80 -42.97 -10.45
C ASP A 52 -21.30 -41.86 -9.52
N ALA A 53 -21.56 -42.17 -8.24
CA ALA A 53 -21.92 -41.18 -7.22
C ALA A 53 -20.83 -40.12 -7.02
N TYR A 54 -19.56 -40.54 -6.99
CA TYR A 54 -18.42 -39.63 -6.85
C TYR A 54 -18.28 -38.70 -8.07
N VAL A 55 -18.43 -39.22 -9.29
CA VAL A 55 -18.42 -38.41 -10.52
C VAL A 55 -19.57 -37.37 -10.51
N LEU A 56 -20.75 -37.76 -10.04
CA LEU A 56 -21.89 -36.84 -9.92
C LEU A 56 -21.65 -35.74 -8.86
N ALA A 57 -20.92 -36.06 -7.79
CA ALA A 57 -20.52 -35.09 -6.78
C ALA A 57 -19.47 -34.11 -7.34
N GLU A 58 -18.48 -34.59 -8.11
CA GLU A 58 -17.50 -33.73 -8.80
C GLU A 58 -18.18 -32.81 -9.81
N GLU A 59 -19.14 -33.31 -10.59
CA GLU A 59 -19.97 -32.48 -11.48
C GLU A 59 -20.69 -31.39 -10.69
N GLY A 60 -21.22 -31.71 -9.51
CA GLY A 60 -21.82 -30.73 -8.60
C GLY A 60 -20.83 -29.64 -8.19
N MET A 61 -19.61 -30.01 -7.82
CA MET A 61 -18.56 -29.06 -7.46
C MET A 61 -18.18 -28.15 -8.64
N HIS A 62 -18.11 -28.69 -9.86
CA HIS A 62 -17.85 -27.92 -11.07
C HIS A 62 -19.00 -26.97 -11.41
N ALA A 63 -20.24 -27.40 -11.24
CA ALA A 63 -21.42 -26.57 -11.47
C ALA A 63 -21.46 -25.37 -10.52
N ILE A 64 -21.17 -25.56 -9.22
CA ILE A 64 -21.15 -24.46 -8.26
C ILE A 64 -20.04 -23.46 -8.59
N ARG A 65 -18.85 -23.93 -9.00
CA ARG A 65 -17.78 -23.05 -9.48
C ARG A 65 -18.20 -22.24 -10.71
N ALA A 66 -18.95 -22.85 -11.63
CA ALA A 66 -19.49 -22.13 -12.79
C ALA A 66 -20.54 -21.07 -12.40
N ILE A 67 -21.38 -21.32 -11.39
CA ILE A 67 -22.33 -20.32 -10.85
C ILE A 67 -21.55 -19.15 -10.23
N ARG A 68 -20.53 -19.45 -9.42
CA ARG A 68 -19.62 -18.46 -8.81
C ARG A 68 -18.94 -17.60 -9.87
N ASP A 69 -18.44 -18.22 -10.95
CA ASP A 69 -17.71 -17.53 -12.02
C ASP A 69 -18.62 -16.66 -12.90
N GLU A 70 -19.95 -16.82 -12.84
CA GLU A 70 -20.89 -15.88 -13.46
C GLU A 70 -21.11 -14.64 -12.57
N SER A 71 -21.23 -14.85 -11.25
CA SER A 71 -21.21 -13.81 -10.22
C SER A 71 -21.26 -14.47 -8.85
N PHE A 72 -20.45 -14.01 -7.89
CA PHE A 72 -20.50 -14.51 -6.51
C PHE A 72 -21.86 -14.23 -5.83
N ASP A 73 -22.59 -13.18 -6.26
CA ASP A 73 -23.94 -12.86 -5.78
C ASP A 73 -24.99 -13.93 -6.10
N ASN A 74 -24.69 -14.83 -7.03
CA ASN A 74 -25.54 -15.99 -7.33
C ASN A 74 -25.40 -17.11 -6.27
N ILE A 75 -24.40 -17.02 -5.39
CA ILE A 75 -24.19 -17.92 -4.27
C ILE A 75 -24.93 -17.36 -3.05
N SER A 76 -25.82 -18.16 -2.47
CA SER A 76 -26.60 -17.76 -1.29
C SER A 76 -26.63 -18.90 -0.28
N ASP A 77 -26.78 -18.57 1.00
CA ASP A 77 -26.94 -19.55 2.07
C ASP A 77 -28.14 -20.46 1.82
N GLY A 78 -27.94 -21.76 2.01
CA GLY A 78 -29.04 -22.72 2.01
C GLY A 78 -28.68 -24.09 1.46
N THR A 79 -29.74 -24.84 1.16
CA THR A 79 -29.65 -26.17 0.58
C THR A 79 -30.35 -26.20 -0.77
N PHE A 80 -29.64 -26.65 -1.79
CA PHE A 80 -30.06 -26.56 -3.19
C PHE A 80 -29.85 -27.87 -3.94
N GLY A 81 -30.53 -28.04 -5.06
CA GLY A 81 -30.11 -28.92 -6.14
C GLY A 81 -29.59 -28.12 -7.33
N LEU A 82 -29.22 -28.80 -8.42
CA LEU A 82 -28.75 -28.17 -9.66
C LEU A 82 -29.67 -28.43 -10.83
N LEU A 83 -29.80 -27.42 -11.69
CA LEU A 83 -30.45 -27.53 -12.99
C LEU A 83 -29.57 -26.88 -14.07
N LEU A 84 -29.34 -27.61 -15.17
CA LEU A 84 -28.72 -27.02 -16.37
C LEU A 84 -29.82 -26.47 -17.28
N LYS A 85 -29.93 -25.14 -17.37
CA LYS A 85 -30.92 -24.44 -18.19
C LYS A 85 -30.22 -23.44 -19.10
N ASN A 86 -30.55 -23.44 -20.39
CA ASN A 86 -29.92 -22.56 -21.37
C ASN A 86 -28.38 -22.62 -21.36
N ASN A 87 -27.80 -23.81 -21.13
CA ASN A 87 -26.36 -24.03 -21.02
C ASN A 87 -25.69 -23.31 -19.83
N LYS A 88 -26.46 -23.01 -18.78
CA LYS A 88 -26.00 -22.43 -17.51
C LYS A 88 -26.50 -23.26 -16.34
N TRP A 89 -25.66 -23.40 -15.33
CA TRP A 89 -26.04 -24.03 -14.07
C TRP A 89 -26.82 -23.02 -13.22
N GLU A 90 -27.94 -23.46 -12.65
CA GLU A 90 -28.77 -22.67 -11.73
C GLU A 90 -29.04 -23.49 -10.48
N PHE A 91 -29.04 -22.85 -9.31
CA PHE A 91 -29.56 -23.45 -8.08
C PHE A 91 -31.08 -23.62 -8.16
N ILE A 92 -31.57 -24.75 -7.66
CA ILE A 92 -32.99 -25.00 -7.47
C ILE A 92 -33.30 -25.32 -6.01
N PRO A 93 -34.50 -24.99 -5.47
CA PRO A 93 -34.80 -25.13 -4.04
C PRO A 93 -34.86 -26.56 -3.49
N ASN A 94 -34.80 -27.58 -4.34
CA ASN A 94 -34.88 -28.98 -3.95
C ASN A 94 -33.68 -29.73 -4.50
N SER A 95 -33.27 -30.82 -3.84
CA SER A 95 -32.28 -31.77 -4.35
C SER A 95 -32.61 -32.21 -5.78
N ASP A 96 -31.59 -32.37 -6.62
CA ASP A 96 -31.76 -32.89 -7.98
C ASP A 96 -31.64 -34.42 -8.00
N ILE A 97 -32.42 -35.06 -8.87
CA ILE A 97 -32.48 -36.53 -8.98
C ILE A 97 -31.93 -36.93 -10.35
N ASN A 98 -30.90 -37.77 -10.35
CA ASN A 98 -30.30 -38.34 -11.55
C ASN A 98 -30.33 -39.87 -11.48
N GLY A 99 -31.39 -40.47 -12.02
CA GLY A 99 -31.60 -41.92 -11.92
C GLY A 99 -31.89 -42.35 -10.48
N GLU A 100 -31.00 -43.14 -9.90
CA GLU A 100 -31.08 -43.63 -8.50
C GLU A 100 -30.38 -42.72 -7.49
N TYR A 101 -29.66 -41.71 -7.96
CA TYR A 101 -28.91 -40.77 -7.13
C TYR A 101 -29.72 -39.52 -6.84
N THR A 102 -29.66 -39.04 -5.60
CA THR A 102 -30.18 -37.75 -5.16
C THR A 102 -29.01 -36.87 -4.76
N ARG A 103 -28.87 -35.70 -5.39
CA ARG A 103 -27.81 -34.73 -5.12
C ARG A 103 -28.36 -33.52 -4.39
N SER A 104 -27.66 -33.08 -3.35
CA SER A 104 -27.96 -31.89 -2.57
C SER A 104 -26.68 -31.09 -2.33
N ILE A 105 -26.77 -29.78 -2.39
CA ILE A 105 -25.67 -28.86 -2.17
C ILE A 105 -26.01 -28.00 -0.97
N ILE A 106 -25.12 -28.00 0.02
CA ILE A 106 -25.22 -27.11 1.18
C ILE A 106 -24.21 -26.00 0.96
N VAL A 107 -24.67 -24.76 1.07
CA VAL A 107 -23.85 -23.56 0.99
C VAL A 107 -23.96 -22.82 2.31
N ASN A 108 -22.82 -22.52 2.93
CA ASN A 108 -22.69 -21.66 4.10
C ASN A 108 -21.75 -20.50 3.76
N ILE A 109 -22.22 -19.27 3.88
CA ILE A 109 -21.49 -18.03 3.66
C ILE A 109 -20.82 -17.67 4.98
N ASP A 110 -19.49 -17.80 5.03
CA ASP A 110 -18.68 -17.46 6.21
C ASP A 110 -18.47 -15.94 6.29
N THR A 111 -18.19 -15.31 5.14
CA THR A 111 -18.00 -13.86 4.98
C THR A 111 -18.65 -13.41 3.67
N PRO A 112 -18.82 -12.10 3.40
CA PRO A 112 -19.38 -11.63 2.11
C PRO A 112 -18.66 -12.18 0.87
N ASP A 113 -17.40 -12.63 1.00
CA ASP A 113 -16.55 -13.06 -0.10
C ASP A 113 -16.08 -14.52 0.01
N ILE A 114 -16.55 -15.28 1.00
CA ILE A 114 -16.14 -16.68 1.23
C ILE A 114 -17.37 -17.53 1.57
N ALA A 115 -17.55 -18.62 0.81
CA ALA A 115 -18.58 -19.61 1.06
C ALA A 115 -17.98 -21.03 1.17
N GLU A 116 -18.35 -21.75 2.21
CA GLU A 116 -18.15 -23.19 2.34
C GLU A 116 -19.26 -23.92 1.57
N VAL A 117 -18.88 -24.93 0.79
CA VAL A 117 -19.83 -25.72 0.01
C VAL A 117 -19.62 -27.21 0.20
N GLU A 118 -20.71 -27.92 0.43
CA GLU A 118 -20.77 -29.38 0.55
C GLU A 118 -21.69 -29.96 -0.52
N VAL A 119 -21.21 -30.95 -1.27
CA VAL A 119 -21.99 -31.69 -2.28
C VAL A 119 -22.25 -33.09 -1.77
N HIS A 120 -23.50 -33.38 -1.45
CA HIS A 120 -23.99 -34.67 -0.98
C HIS A 120 -24.64 -35.42 -2.14
N VAL A 121 -24.24 -36.67 -2.36
CA VAL A 121 -24.89 -37.58 -3.31
C VAL A 121 -25.28 -38.85 -2.59
N SER A 122 -26.57 -39.13 -2.47
CA SER A 122 -27.11 -40.32 -1.81
C SER A 122 -27.84 -41.26 -2.77
N TRP A 123 -27.79 -42.56 -2.48
CA TRP A 123 -28.50 -43.61 -3.21
C TRP A 123 -28.81 -44.80 -2.30
N ASN A 124 -29.71 -45.69 -2.73
CA ASN A 124 -29.96 -46.96 -2.03
C ASN A 124 -29.17 -48.08 -2.71
N ASP A 125 -28.45 -48.89 -1.93
CA ASP A 125 -27.79 -50.08 -2.44
C ASP A 125 -28.81 -51.18 -2.83
N ALA A 126 -28.32 -52.28 -3.42
CA ALA A 126 -29.15 -53.39 -3.87
C ALA A 126 -29.95 -54.10 -2.74
N ILE A 127 -29.64 -53.83 -1.47
CA ILE A 127 -30.31 -54.38 -0.28
C ILE A 127 -31.22 -53.32 0.37
N GLY A 128 -31.33 -52.13 -0.21
CA GLY A 128 -32.15 -51.02 0.26
C GLY A 128 -31.51 -50.20 1.39
N LYS A 129 -30.19 -50.27 1.56
CA LYS A 129 -29.45 -49.44 2.53
C LYS A 129 -28.99 -48.15 1.85
N GLU A 130 -29.30 -47.02 2.47
CA GLU A 130 -28.83 -45.71 2.02
C GLU A 130 -27.30 -45.59 2.14
N GLN A 131 -26.67 -45.10 1.09
CA GLN A 131 -25.24 -44.80 0.96
C GLN A 131 -25.08 -43.33 0.53
N GLU A 132 -23.93 -42.72 0.83
CA GLU A 132 -23.66 -41.31 0.56
C GLU A 132 -22.18 -41.06 0.23
N VAL A 133 -21.94 -40.11 -0.68
CA VAL A 133 -20.64 -39.46 -0.93
C VAL A 133 -20.79 -37.96 -0.63
N VAL A 134 -19.81 -37.40 0.08
CA VAL A 134 -19.75 -35.96 0.39
C VAL A 134 -18.42 -35.38 -0.09
N LEU A 135 -18.47 -34.31 -0.85
CA LEU A 135 -17.31 -33.49 -1.22
C LEU A 135 -17.45 -32.09 -0.62
N ASN A 136 -16.38 -31.56 -0.02
CA ASN A 136 -16.35 -30.22 0.56
C ASN A 136 -15.31 -29.32 -0.13
N SER A 137 -15.60 -28.02 -0.20
CA SER A 137 -14.66 -27.02 -0.72
C SER A 137 -15.01 -25.62 -0.20
N TYR A 138 -14.11 -24.68 -0.43
CA TYR A 138 -14.35 -23.25 -0.23
C TYR A 138 -14.37 -22.53 -1.58
N LEU A 139 -15.29 -21.58 -1.71
CA LEU A 139 -15.40 -20.67 -2.83
C LEU A 139 -15.08 -19.27 -2.35
N THR A 140 -14.22 -18.58 -3.08
CA THR A 140 -13.87 -17.19 -2.81
C THR A 140 -14.40 -16.29 -3.94
N ASN A 141 -14.85 -15.10 -3.58
CA ASN A 141 -15.17 -14.04 -4.53
C ASN A 141 -13.88 -13.49 -5.14
N TRP A 142 -13.42 -14.14 -6.21
CA TRP A 142 -12.15 -13.80 -6.84
C TRP A 142 -12.17 -12.45 -7.55
N GLU A 143 -13.37 -11.93 -7.88
CA GLU A 143 -13.53 -10.59 -8.45
C GLU A 143 -13.24 -9.49 -7.41
N VAL A 144 -13.53 -9.74 -6.12
CA VAL A 144 -13.30 -8.74 -5.04
C VAL A 144 -11.87 -8.79 -4.49
N LEU A 145 -11.20 -9.94 -4.53
CA LEU A 145 -9.79 -10.05 -4.13
C LEU A 145 -8.82 -9.31 -5.07
N GLN A 146 -9.31 -8.79 -6.21
CA GLN A 146 -8.53 -8.02 -7.16
C GLN A 146 -8.49 -6.50 -6.85
N ASP A 147 -9.26 -6.01 -5.87
CA ASP A 147 -9.55 -4.57 -5.68
C ASP A 147 -9.24 -4.00 -4.28
N ILE A 148 -8.53 -4.73 -3.40
CA ILE A 148 -8.08 -4.09 -2.16
C ILE A 148 -6.84 -3.23 -2.50
N ALA A 149 -6.98 -1.92 -2.37
CA ALA A 149 -5.89 -0.96 -2.55
C ALA A 149 -4.74 -1.25 -1.58
N THR A 150 -3.48 -1.12 -2.02
CA THR A 150 -2.33 -1.16 -1.09
C THR A 150 -2.33 0.08 -0.20
N PHE A 151 -2.77 1.21 -0.74
CA PHE A 151 -2.72 2.51 -0.07
C PHE A 151 -4.12 3.09 0.13
N ARG A 152 -4.26 3.88 1.19
CA ARG A 152 -5.31 4.88 1.31
C ARG A 152 -4.67 6.22 1.57
N ILE A 153 -5.05 7.21 0.78
CA ILE A 153 -4.48 8.54 0.79
C ILE A 153 -5.63 9.53 0.86
N THR A 154 -5.57 10.43 1.83
CA THR A 154 -6.56 11.49 1.99
C THR A 154 -5.86 12.83 2.17
N GLU A 155 -6.17 13.78 1.29
CA GLU A 155 -5.75 15.17 1.39
C GLU A 155 -6.85 15.98 2.12
N TYR A 156 -6.57 16.39 3.36
CA TYR A 156 -7.46 17.22 4.16
C TYR A 156 -7.10 18.70 3.97
N TYR A 157 -7.89 19.40 3.17
CA TYR A 157 -7.76 20.84 3.01
C TYR A 157 -8.35 21.58 4.22
N ILE A 158 -7.51 22.32 4.91
CA ILE A 158 -7.89 23.21 6.01
C ILE A 158 -8.06 24.61 5.41
N SER A 159 -9.32 25.04 5.31
CA SER A 159 -9.68 26.37 4.83
C SER A 159 -9.51 27.42 5.92
N GLU A 160 -9.62 28.69 5.50
CA GLU A 160 -9.64 29.82 6.41
C GLU A 160 -10.71 29.62 7.51
N HIS A 161 -10.38 30.00 8.74
CA HIS A 161 -11.22 29.88 9.95
C HIS A 161 -11.48 28.45 10.47
N GLN A 162 -10.92 27.39 9.85
CA GLN A 162 -11.04 26.04 10.43
C GLN A 162 -10.03 25.80 11.56
N LEU A 163 -8.85 26.40 11.48
CA LEU A 163 -7.81 26.33 12.51
C LEU A 163 -7.50 27.73 13.04
N GLU A 164 -8.17 28.14 14.12
CA GLU A 164 -8.01 29.47 14.75
C GLU A 164 -7.28 29.43 16.11
N GLY A 165 -6.76 28.26 16.51
CA GLY A 165 -6.06 28.05 17.79
C GLY A 165 -4.61 27.63 17.61
N LYS A 166 -3.97 27.28 18.73
CA LYS A 166 -2.64 26.62 18.71
C LYS A 166 -2.73 25.14 18.42
N ASP A 167 -3.85 24.53 18.79
CA ASP A 167 -4.08 23.09 18.66
C ASP A 167 -5.22 22.86 17.67
N TYR A 168 -5.12 21.76 16.92
CA TYR A 168 -6.10 21.37 15.92
C TYR A 168 -6.32 19.88 15.94
N ASN A 169 -7.57 19.48 16.16
CA ASN A 169 -8.01 18.10 16.03
C ASN A 169 -8.51 17.89 14.60
N LEU A 170 -7.75 17.15 13.80
CA LEU A 170 -8.16 16.73 12.47
C LEU A 170 -9.01 15.47 12.60
N THR A 171 -10.29 15.58 12.27
CA THR A 171 -11.17 14.42 12.10
C THR A 171 -10.91 13.75 10.75
N LEU A 172 -10.54 12.48 10.78
CA LEU A 172 -10.29 11.66 9.61
C LEU A 172 -11.60 11.10 9.03
N SER A 173 -11.59 10.80 7.74
CA SER A 173 -12.72 10.14 7.06
C SER A 173 -12.88 8.66 7.45
N TYR A 174 -11.82 8.06 8.01
CA TYR A 174 -11.73 6.65 8.40
C TYR A 174 -10.90 6.51 9.68
N ASP A 175 -11.07 5.39 10.37
CA ASP A 175 -10.13 5.00 11.42
C ASP A 175 -8.71 4.87 10.82
N LEU A 176 -7.73 5.45 11.51
CA LEU A 176 -6.34 5.47 11.06
C LEU A 176 -5.76 4.05 11.07
N MET A 177 -4.99 3.71 10.04
CA MET A 177 -4.21 2.47 10.03
C MET A 177 -2.89 2.63 10.80
N PRO A 178 -2.36 1.58 11.46
CA PRO A 178 -1.09 1.67 12.19
C PRO A 178 0.12 2.04 11.32
N ASN A 179 0.09 1.67 10.03
CA ASN A 179 1.12 2.04 9.07
C ASN A 179 0.66 3.26 8.30
N TYR A 180 1.05 4.45 8.76
CA TYR A 180 0.71 5.71 8.12
C TYR A 180 1.89 6.68 8.13
N PHE A 181 1.84 7.68 7.27
CA PHE A 181 2.64 8.89 7.43
C PHE A 181 1.86 10.13 7.02
N VAL A 182 2.32 11.28 7.49
CA VAL A 182 1.67 12.57 7.33
C VAL A 182 2.62 13.55 6.68
N ILE A 183 2.09 14.33 5.74
CA ILE A 183 2.75 15.48 5.15
C ILE A 183 1.88 16.70 5.38
N VAL A 184 2.50 17.78 5.86
CA VAL A 184 1.84 19.06 6.15
C VAL A 184 2.40 20.10 5.18
N GLN A 185 1.53 20.72 4.37
CA GLN A 185 1.91 21.79 3.43
C GLN A 185 0.97 22.99 3.55
N GLY A 186 1.49 24.19 3.78
CA GLY A 186 0.71 25.44 3.81
C GLY A 186 1.07 26.44 4.91
N SER A 187 0.19 27.43 5.10
CA SER A 187 0.24 28.71 5.87
C SER A 187 0.56 29.96 5.01
N ASP A 188 0.24 31.24 5.27
CA ASP A 188 -0.33 32.09 6.35
C ASP A 188 -1.83 32.40 6.13
N GLY A 189 -2.70 31.79 6.92
CA GLY A 189 -4.16 31.85 6.71
C GLY A 189 -4.82 33.23 6.86
N SER A 190 -4.10 34.32 7.15
CA SER A 190 -4.67 35.68 7.12
C SER A 190 -4.76 36.28 5.71
N GLY A 191 -3.94 35.80 4.77
CA GLY A 191 -3.87 36.34 3.40
C GLY A 191 -3.52 37.83 3.28
N SER A 192 -3.14 38.48 4.40
CA SER A 192 -2.79 39.88 4.43
C SER A 192 -1.31 40.07 4.09
N ASN A 193 -0.97 41.16 3.40
CA ASN A 193 0.43 41.55 3.18
C ASN A 193 0.95 42.36 4.38
N ASP A 194 0.24 42.31 5.51
CA ASP A 194 0.29 43.25 6.61
C ASP A 194 1.01 42.57 7.78
N GLY A 195 2.35 42.55 7.74
CA GLY A 195 3.17 42.11 8.87
C GLY A 195 4.06 40.90 8.59
N THR A 196 5.18 40.88 9.28
CA THR A 196 6.15 39.76 9.33
C THR A 196 5.59 38.67 10.22
N ARG A 197 5.63 37.40 9.80
CA ARG A 197 5.21 36.26 10.64
C ARG A 197 6.34 35.33 10.96
N GLY A 198 6.31 34.82 12.19
CA GLY A 198 7.24 33.81 12.65
C GLY A 198 6.78 32.40 12.28
N PRO A 199 7.73 31.45 12.26
CA PRO A 199 7.43 30.04 12.08
C PRO A 199 6.57 29.42 13.20
N ASP A 200 6.46 30.07 14.36
CA ASP A 200 5.59 29.65 15.45
C ASP A 200 4.10 29.70 15.09
N ASP A 201 3.70 30.61 14.20
CA ASP A 201 2.33 30.71 13.69
C ASP A 201 2.11 29.89 12.40
N ASP A 202 3.15 29.76 11.57
CA ASP A 202 3.06 29.18 10.23
C ASP A 202 3.24 27.66 10.17
N TYR A 203 4.13 27.10 10.99
CA TYR A 203 4.30 25.65 11.01
C TYR A 203 3.35 24.99 11.98
N LEU A 204 2.88 23.83 11.55
CA LEU A 204 2.00 22.95 12.29
C LEU A 204 2.70 21.60 12.42
N ALA A 205 2.73 20.99 13.61
CA ALA A 205 3.36 19.70 13.85
C ALA A 205 2.35 18.68 14.36
N LEU A 206 2.43 17.45 13.85
CA LEU A 206 1.70 16.31 14.42
C LEU A 206 2.20 16.05 15.85
N VAL A 207 1.29 16.01 16.82
CA VAL A 207 1.61 15.79 18.24
C VAL A 207 0.86 14.61 18.85
N LYS A 208 -0.25 14.16 18.25
CA LYS A 208 -1.01 13.00 18.71
C LYS A 208 -1.56 12.15 17.58
N ASP A 209 -1.62 10.86 17.83
CA ASP A 209 -2.32 9.88 17.00
C ASP A 209 -3.11 8.88 17.86
N PRO A 210 -3.97 8.04 17.28
CA PRO A 210 -4.79 7.12 18.06
C PRO A 210 -4.01 6.02 18.80
N PHE A 211 -2.75 5.82 18.44
CA PHE A 211 -1.92 4.72 18.91
C PHE A 211 -0.92 5.14 19.99
N GLY A 212 -0.64 6.45 20.12
CA GLY A 212 0.52 6.95 20.84
C GLY A 212 1.81 6.43 20.20
N THR A 213 1.93 6.53 18.88
CA THR A 213 3.08 5.97 18.15
C THR A 213 4.36 6.74 18.49
N GLY A 214 5.37 6.02 19.00
CA GLY A 214 6.66 6.62 19.37
C GLY A 214 6.50 7.73 20.40
N ASP A 215 6.99 8.93 20.08
CA ASP A 215 6.92 10.14 20.89
C ASP A 215 5.58 10.89 20.83
N LEU A 216 4.59 10.38 20.09
CA LEU A 216 3.27 11.00 20.03
C LEU A 216 2.43 10.65 21.25
N ASP A 217 1.65 11.63 21.72
CA ASP A 217 0.60 11.39 22.71
C ASP A 217 -0.61 10.70 22.04
N VAL A 218 -1.50 10.08 22.83
CA VAL A 218 -2.73 9.45 22.30
C VAL A 218 -3.79 10.52 21.99
N SER A 219 -4.40 10.45 20.80
CA SER A 219 -5.52 11.31 20.38
C SER A 219 -6.84 10.89 21.03
N ILE A 220 -7.92 11.60 20.72
CA ILE A 220 -9.22 11.40 21.41
C ILE A 220 -9.95 10.12 20.97
N ASP A 221 -9.71 9.63 19.76
CA ASP A 221 -10.36 8.45 19.17
C ASP A 221 -9.56 7.89 17.97
N ALA A 222 -10.05 6.77 17.40
CA ALA A 222 -9.41 6.06 16.29
C ALA A 222 -9.36 6.83 14.95
N HIS A 223 -10.14 7.91 14.80
CA HIS A 223 -10.27 8.67 13.56
C HIS A 223 -9.85 10.13 13.76
N SER A 224 -8.86 10.38 14.63
CA SER A 224 -8.34 11.71 14.86
C SER A 224 -6.83 11.78 14.98
N LEU A 225 -6.28 12.85 14.40
CA LEU A 225 -4.90 13.29 14.58
C LEU A 225 -4.90 14.67 15.21
N ASP A 226 -4.06 14.92 16.22
CA ASP A 226 -3.92 16.26 16.78
C ASP A 226 -2.61 16.91 16.35
N PHE A 227 -2.72 18.18 15.98
CA PHE A 227 -1.62 19.02 15.58
C PHE A 227 -1.48 20.22 16.51
N SER A 228 -0.25 20.74 16.63
CA SER A 228 0.03 21.92 17.45
C SER A 228 1.04 22.86 16.78
N ARG A 229 0.90 24.15 17.05
CA ARG A 229 1.79 25.24 16.64
C ARG A 229 2.12 26.19 17.81
N GLY A 230 3.17 26.98 17.67
CA GLY A 230 3.70 27.82 18.75
C GLY A 230 2.83 29.01 19.13
N ALA A 231 2.20 29.63 18.14
CA ALA A 231 1.35 30.83 18.27
C ALA A 231 0.03 30.68 17.49
N PHE A 232 -0.85 31.67 17.63
CA PHE A 232 -2.13 31.74 16.89
C PHE A 232 -2.42 33.20 16.52
N GLU A 233 -1.59 33.80 15.69
CA GLU A 233 -1.80 35.18 15.24
C GLU A 233 -2.86 35.28 14.13
N SER A 234 -3.11 34.20 13.38
CA SER A 234 -4.35 34.03 12.61
C SER A 234 -4.72 32.57 12.34
N SER A 235 -5.76 32.39 11.52
CA SER A 235 -6.07 31.16 10.81
C SER A 235 -4.82 30.53 10.17
N TRP A 236 -4.77 29.20 10.17
CA TRP A 236 -3.85 28.41 9.35
C TRP A 236 -4.61 27.85 8.13
N VAL A 237 -3.98 27.85 6.95
CA VAL A 237 -4.59 27.36 5.69
C VAL A 237 -3.59 26.48 4.97
N GLY A 238 -4.00 25.28 4.57
CA GLY A 238 -3.11 24.34 3.93
C GLY A 238 -3.74 22.98 3.72
N VAL A 239 -2.89 21.99 3.48
CA VAL A 239 -3.27 20.61 3.23
C VAL A 239 -2.49 19.72 4.18
N ILE A 240 -3.21 18.82 4.84
CA ILE A 240 -2.64 17.70 5.58
C ILE A 240 -2.93 16.44 4.78
N THR A 241 -1.88 15.81 4.27
CA THR A 241 -1.98 14.56 3.51
C THR A 241 -1.66 13.42 4.45
N VAL A 242 -2.62 12.50 4.61
CA VAL A 242 -2.44 11.25 5.35
C VAL A 242 -2.32 10.12 4.35
N VAL A 243 -1.20 9.40 4.39
CA VAL A 243 -0.93 8.22 3.55
C VAL A 243 -0.91 7.02 4.46
N GLU A 244 -1.70 6.00 4.14
CA GLU A 244 -1.90 4.81 4.95
C GLU A 244 -1.61 3.58 4.09
N CYS A 245 -0.94 2.59 4.67
CA CYS A 245 -0.81 1.27 4.07
C CYS A 245 -1.90 0.36 4.61
N LEU A 246 -2.76 -0.14 3.71
CA LEU A 246 -3.88 -1.01 4.06
C LEU A 246 -3.49 -2.48 4.12
N GLN A 247 -2.56 -2.92 3.26
CA GLN A 247 -2.14 -4.31 3.14
C GLN A 247 -0.80 -4.43 2.39
N ASP A 248 -0.20 -5.62 2.43
CA ASP A 248 1.10 -5.95 1.81
C ASP A 248 2.21 -4.90 2.11
N CYS A 249 2.17 -4.38 3.33
CA CYS A 249 2.98 -3.25 3.80
C CYS A 249 4.48 -3.54 3.85
N ASP A 250 4.89 -4.80 3.83
CA ASP A 250 6.27 -5.24 3.78
C ASP A 250 6.79 -5.47 2.35
N LYS A 251 5.93 -5.41 1.33
CA LYS A 251 6.30 -5.58 -0.09
C LYS A 251 5.93 -4.38 -0.95
N SER A 252 4.67 -4.25 -1.35
CA SER A 252 4.18 -3.18 -2.23
C SER A 252 3.87 -1.89 -1.45
N GLY A 253 3.67 -1.96 -0.13
CA GLY A 253 3.39 -0.83 0.74
C GLY A 253 4.59 -0.30 1.54
N PHE A 254 4.32 0.17 2.76
CA PHE A 254 5.34 0.55 3.74
C PHE A 254 4.89 0.22 5.17
N THR A 255 5.86 0.15 6.08
CA THR A 255 5.61 0.07 7.52
C THR A 255 6.08 1.32 8.24
N LEU A 256 5.26 1.84 9.15
CA LEU A 256 5.67 2.90 10.07
C LEU A 256 6.48 2.26 11.20
N ARG A 257 7.74 2.63 11.37
CA ARG A 257 8.62 2.07 12.41
C ARG A 257 8.54 2.83 13.72
N SER A 258 8.57 4.15 13.64
CA SER A 258 8.46 5.03 14.79
C SER A 258 8.10 6.44 14.35
N VAL A 259 7.63 7.24 15.29
CA VAL A 259 7.50 8.69 15.15
C VAL A 259 8.30 9.34 16.26
N GLU A 260 9.27 10.17 15.89
CA GLU A 260 10.19 10.80 16.83
C GLU A 260 9.97 12.32 16.85
N ARG A 261 9.95 12.92 18.04
CA ARG A 261 9.84 14.37 18.21
C ARG A 261 11.21 14.96 18.48
N ILE A 262 11.99 15.07 17.41
CA ILE A 262 13.40 15.44 17.45
C ILE A 262 13.57 16.93 17.81
N ILE A 263 14.25 17.18 18.92
CA ILE A 263 14.59 18.53 19.37
C ILE A 263 15.85 19.03 18.66
N HIS A 264 15.77 20.25 18.15
CA HIS A 264 16.88 21.00 17.54
C HIS A 264 17.31 22.15 18.47
N PRO A 265 18.29 21.96 19.37
CA PRO A 265 18.57 22.94 20.42
C PRO A 265 19.06 24.28 19.88
N LEU A 266 18.86 25.35 20.63
CA LEU A 266 19.35 26.69 20.31
C LEU A 266 20.83 26.66 19.87
N ASN A 267 21.14 27.27 18.72
CA ASN A 267 22.48 27.37 18.14
C ASN A 267 23.19 26.06 17.75
N ARG A 268 22.55 24.89 17.84
CA ARG A 268 23.12 23.61 17.35
C ARG A 268 22.90 23.48 15.84
N THR A 269 23.97 23.12 15.12
CA THR A 269 23.97 22.92 13.66
C THR A 269 23.88 21.46 13.25
N SER A 270 23.97 20.54 14.20
CA SER A 270 23.75 19.12 13.97
C SER A 270 23.44 18.41 15.28
N GLY A 271 22.80 17.26 15.15
CA GLY A 271 22.49 16.35 16.22
C GLY A 271 22.07 15.01 15.66
N ALA A 272 21.74 14.10 16.57
CA ALA A 272 21.15 12.84 16.24
C ALA A 272 20.15 12.46 17.32
N ASP A 273 19.16 11.68 16.93
CA ASP A 273 18.23 11.01 17.83
C ASP A 273 18.29 9.50 17.63
N THR A 274 17.70 8.76 18.55
CA THR A 274 17.65 7.30 18.51
C THR A 274 16.22 6.82 18.61
N SER A 275 15.72 6.22 17.54
CA SER A 275 14.40 5.60 17.48
C SER A 275 14.31 4.42 18.45
N GLU A 276 13.19 4.30 19.16
CA GLU A 276 12.91 3.16 20.05
C GLU A 276 12.80 1.85 19.26
N THR A 277 12.28 1.93 18.03
CA THR A 277 12.18 0.81 17.10
C THR A 277 13.38 0.79 16.16
N SER A 278 14.03 -0.37 16.04
CA SER A 278 15.07 -0.58 15.03
C SER A 278 14.49 -1.01 13.69
N TRP A 279 15.03 -0.49 12.60
CA TRP A 279 14.81 -0.98 11.24
C TRP A 279 15.86 -2.02 10.84
N VAL A 280 15.51 -2.89 9.89
CA VAL A 280 16.38 -3.98 9.43
C VAL A 280 17.40 -3.46 8.42
N ASN A 281 16.97 -2.58 7.53
CA ASN A 281 17.81 -2.06 6.47
C ASN A 281 17.56 -0.56 6.23
N SER A 282 18.54 0.28 6.59
CA SER A 282 18.46 1.73 6.42
C SER A 282 18.27 2.16 4.96
N SER A 283 18.62 1.31 3.99
CA SER A 283 18.41 1.61 2.57
C SER A 283 16.93 1.65 2.16
N TYR A 284 16.01 1.12 2.97
CA TYR A 284 14.56 1.18 2.72
C TYR A 284 13.85 2.21 3.59
N VAL A 285 14.60 2.95 4.41
CA VAL A 285 14.03 3.84 5.42
C VAL A 285 14.10 5.30 4.94
N VAL A 286 12.95 5.95 4.94
CA VAL A 286 12.80 7.36 4.56
C VAL A 286 12.19 8.13 5.74
N PRO A 287 12.89 9.14 6.29
CA PRO A 287 12.40 9.90 7.44
C PRO A 287 11.54 11.09 6.99
N PHE A 288 10.20 11.01 7.06
CA PHE A 288 9.32 12.13 6.70
C PHE A 288 9.17 13.12 7.87
N GLY A 289 9.85 14.27 7.80
CA GLY A 289 9.77 15.28 8.85
C GLY A 289 10.25 16.66 8.43
N GLY A 290 10.38 17.55 9.43
CA GLY A 290 10.75 18.95 9.19
C GLY A 290 9.62 19.72 8.51
N PHE A 291 9.97 20.81 7.82
CA PHE A 291 9.01 21.69 7.15
C PHE A 291 8.32 21.08 5.92
N ASN A 292 8.85 19.99 5.35
CA ASN A 292 8.29 19.26 4.19
C ASN A 292 7.64 17.91 4.58
N GLY A 293 7.51 17.60 5.87
CA GLY A 293 7.03 16.31 6.37
C GLY A 293 5.90 16.46 7.38
N ALA A 294 5.94 15.69 8.47
CA ALA A 294 4.92 15.72 9.53
C ALA A 294 4.93 16.99 10.40
N GLY A 295 5.78 17.95 10.06
CA GLY A 295 5.75 19.31 10.57
C GLY A 295 6.83 19.67 11.58
N CYS A 296 6.75 20.90 12.06
CA CYS A 296 7.70 21.50 13.00
C CYS A 296 6.99 22.38 14.01
N TYR A 297 7.40 22.28 15.27
CA TYR A 297 6.93 23.12 16.37
C TYR A 297 8.07 24.04 16.82
N THR A 298 7.79 25.32 17.00
CA THR A 298 8.76 26.30 17.51
C THR A 298 8.04 27.45 18.20
N LEU A 299 8.75 28.18 19.08
CA LEU A 299 8.29 29.42 19.70
C LEU A 299 8.98 30.67 19.11
N GLU A 300 9.66 30.51 17.98
CA GLU A 300 10.32 31.61 17.29
C GLU A 300 9.29 32.46 16.54
N ASP A 301 9.15 33.72 16.96
CA ASP A 301 8.13 34.66 16.49
C ASP A 301 8.64 35.59 15.37
N LYS A 302 9.94 35.54 15.04
CA LYS A 302 10.50 36.37 13.97
C LYS A 302 10.40 35.69 12.64
N SER A 303 10.05 36.45 11.61
CA SER A 303 10.04 35.98 10.22
C SER A 303 11.37 35.47 9.69
N GLN A 304 12.49 35.91 10.25
CA GLN A 304 13.81 35.38 9.88
C GLN A 304 14.09 34.00 10.48
N GLY A 305 13.22 33.57 11.38
CA GLY A 305 13.33 32.38 12.21
C GLY A 305 12.90 31.09 11.53
N HIS A 306 12.28 31.14 10.34
CA HIS A 306 11.81 29.95 9.61
C HIS A 306 12.91 28.88 9.44
N SER A 307 14.16 29.32 9.24
CA SER A 307 15.33 28.43 9.18
C SER A 307 15.53 27.54 10.42
N SER A 308 14.84 27.79 11.53
CA SER A 308 14.85 26.93 12.72
C SER A 308 14.30 25.53 12.45
N CYS A 309 13.34 25.42 11.51
CA CYS A 309 12.71 24.18 11.07
C CYS A 309 13.30 23.59 9.79
N ASN A 310 14.21 24.34 9.13
CA ASN A 310 14.89 23.92 7.92
C ASN A 310 16.09 23.05 8.32
N ILE A 311 15.91 21.75 8.21
CA ILE A 311 16.88 20.75 8.63
C ILE A 311 17.08 19.77 7.48
N THR A 312 18.25 19.16 7.41
CA THR A 312 18.38 17.90 6.68
C THR A 312 17.98 16.76 7.62
N LEU A 313 17.42 15.68 7.07
CA LEU A 313 17.08 14.46 7.81
C LEU A 313 17.62 13.26 7.06
N SER A 314 18.41 12.45 7.75
CA SER A 314 18.89 11.18 7.24
C SER A 314 18.86 10.12 8.33
N VAL A 315 18.95 8.86 7.93
CA VAL A 315 19.05 7.73 8.85
C VAL A 315 20.41 7.07 8.73
N SER A 316 20.95 6.58 9.85
CA SER A 316 22.18 5.81 9.88
C SER A 316 22.07 4.62 10.82
N GLY A 317 22.84 3.56 10.54
CA GLY A 317 22.77 2.33 11.33
C GLY A 317 21.37 1.71 11.31
N ILE A 318 20.92 1.21 12.46
CA ILE A 318 19.67 0.45 12.58
C ILE A 318 18.55 1.21 13.30
N ASN A 319 18.84 2.37 13.90
CA ASN A 319 17.86 3.14 14.67
C ASN A 319 18.28 4.60 14.91
N LYS A 320 19.25 5.13 14.17
CA LYS A 320 19.77 6.49 14.39
C LYS A 320 19.24 7.45 13.33
N ILE A 321 18.74 8.59 13.78
CA ILE A 321 18.23 9.66 12.92
C ILE A 321 19.19 10.83 13.06
N ASP A 322 19.79 11.25 11.96
CA ASP A 322 20.76 12.34 11.91
C ASP A 322 20.09 13.59 11.32
N TRP A 323 20.40 14.75 11.90
CA TRP A 323 19.92 16.02 11.39
C TRP A 323 21.02 17.07 11.35
N THR A 324 20.92 17.97 10.36
CA THR A 324 21.81 19.13 10.25
C THR A 324 21.05 20.41 9.96
N ARG A 325 21.63 21.55 10.33
CA ARG A 325 21.13 22.91 10.10
C ARG A 325 22.26 23.82 9.64
N SER A 326 21.89 24.90 8.96
CA SER A 326 22.81 25.94 8.52
C SER A 326 23.60 26.56 9.70
N SER A 327 24.92 26.66 9.55
CA SER A 327 25.75 27.37 10.52
C SER A 327 25.60 28.90 10.45
N ILE A 328 25.02 29.44 9.36
CA ILE A 328 25.07 30.86 9.01
C ILE A 328 23.69 31.58 9.14
N SER A 329 22.57 30.87 9.26
CA SER A 329 21.23 31.50 9.37
C SER A 329 21.02 32.29 10.69
N ALA A 330 20.25 33.39 10.62
CA ALA A 330 20.17 34.48 11.63
C ALA A 330 19.41 34.17 12.92
N ALA A 331 18.72 33.04 13.02
CA ALA A 331 18.17 32.59 14.30
C ALA A 331 18.01 31.07 14.24
N LYS A 332 18.93 30.35 14.89
CA LYS A 332 18.80 28.90 15.13
C LYS A 332 18.06 28.71 16.45
N SER A 333 16.78 29.04 16.46
CA SER A 333 15.97 28.89 17.66
C SER A 333 15.70 27.41 17.97
N LEU A 334 15.22 27.19 19.20
CA LEU A 334 14.75 25.88 19.61
C LEU A 334 13.54 25.53 18.75
N ALA A 335 13.62 24.39 18.06
CA ALA A 335 12.50 23.83 17.30
C ALA A 335 12.43 22.32 17.55
N THR A 336 11.27 21.74 17.32
CA THR A 336 11.03 20.30 17.42
C THR A 336 10.35 19.83 16.15
N SER A 337 11.01 18.97 15.38
CA SER A 337 10.40 18.36 14.20
C SER A 337 9.73 17.06 14.58
N THR A 338 8.51 16.83 14.08
CA THR A 338 7.92 15.49 14.11
C THR A 338 8.44 14.73 12.90
N VAL A 339 9.11 13.60 13.12
CA VAL A 339 9.76 12.80 12.08
C VAL A 339 9.19 11.40 12.08
N MET A 340 8.53 11.02 11.00
CA MET A 340 7.94 9.71 10.80
C MET A 340 8.93 8.81 10.05
N ILE A 341 9.33 7.71 10.69
CA ILE A 341 10.32 6.78 10.15
C ILE A 341 9.60 5.67 9.39
N VAL A 342 9.61 5.77 8.07
CA VAL A 342 8.87 4.87 7.18
C VAL A 342 9.85 3.89 6.52
N GLU A 343 9.67 2.59 6.75
CA GLU A 343 10.41 1.54 6.04
C GLU A 343 9.54 1.00 4.90
N TRP A 344 9.96 1.28 3.67
CA TRP A 344 9.25 0.87 2.45
C TRP A 344 9.44 -0.63 2.19
N GLY A 345 8.42 -1.23 1.59
CA GLY A 345 8.42 -2.65 1.30
C GLY A 345 9.43 -3.05 0.22
N SER A 346 9.67 -4.36 0.10
CA SER A 346 10.74 -4.91 -0.74
C SER A 346 10.62 -4.63 -2.24
N GLU A 347 9.44 -4.21 -2.73
CA GLU A 347 9.20 -3.90 -4.15
C GLU A 347 9.57 -2.46 -4.51
N TRP A 348 9.83 -1.62 -3.50
CA TRP A 348 10.33 -0.27 -3.70
C TRP A 348 11.84 -0.25 -3.86
N PHE A 349 12.32 0.58 -4.79
CA PHE A 349 13.72 0.89 -4.95
C PHE A 349 13.98 2.32 -4.46
N ILE A 350 14.64 2.41 -3.30
CA ILE A 350 14.92 3.68 -2.63
C ILE A 350 16.39 4.04 -2.86
N GLN A 351 16.66 5.30 -3.19
CA GLN A 351 18.02 5.85 -3.21
C GLN A 351 18.06 7.15 -2.42
N HIS A 352 19.19 7.40 -1.76
CA HIS A 352 19.46 8.61 -0.99
C HIS A 352 20.68 9.32 -1.59
N ALA A 353 20.54 10.63 -1.81
CA ALA A 353 21.59 11.50 -2.30
C ALA A 353 21.60 12.81 -1.51
N ILE A 354 22.80 13.31 -1.23
CA ILE A 354 23.00 14.62 -0.60
C ILE A 354 23.31 15.61 -1.72
N VAL A 355 22.40 16.55 -1.96
CA VAL A 355 22.64 17.66 -2.90
C VAL A 355 23.20 18.82 -2.10
N SER A 356 24.38 19.32 -2.49
CA SER A 356 25.02 20.44 -1.82
C SER A 356 25.74 21.34 -2.80
N GLY A 357 25.59 22.64 -2.61
CA GLY A 357 26.27 23.63 -3.43
C GLY A 357 25.72 25.03 -3.19
N SER A 358 25.86 25.88 -4.19
CA SER A 358 25.42 27.27 -4.13
C SER A 358 24.89 27.77 -5.46
N ALA A 359 24.43 26.86 -6.32
CA ALA A 359 23.79 27.24 -7.57
C ALA A 359 22.50 28.00 -7.28
N GLY A 360 22.15 28.89 -8.21
CA GLY A 360 20.89 29.60 -8.19
C GLY A 360 20.87 30.75 -9.19
N GLY A 361 19.67 31.12 -9.59
CA GLY A 361 19.42 32.19 -10.54
C GLY A 361 17.91 32.44 -10.71
N ASP A 362 17.61 33.60 -11.26
CA ASP A 362 16.25 34.14 -11.37
C ASP A 362 15.39 33.20 -12.23
N GLY A 363 14.40 32.57 -11.60
CA GLY A 363 13.44 31.68 -12.25
C GLY A 363 13.86 30.22 -12.41
N ILE A 364 15.07 29.84 -12.00
CA ILE A 364 15.60 28.46 -11.97
C ILE A 364 15.29 27.66 -13.27
N ASP A 365 15.52 28.27 -14.42
CA ASP A 365 15.12 27.75 -15.74
C ASP A 365 16.30 27.28 -16.61
N VAL A 366 17.54 27.37 -16.09
CA VAL A 366 18.74 26.80 -16.73
C VAL A 366 19.52 25.87 -15.81
N THR A 367 20.22 24.89 -16.40
CA THR A 367 20.90 23.82 -15.65
C THR A 367 22.00 24.31 -14.71
N THR A 368 22.59 25.49 -14.97
CA THR A 368 23.62 26.09 -14.10
C THR A 368 23.06 26.67 -12.80
N GLU A 369 21.74 26.72 -12.65
CA GLU A 369 21.05 27.22 -11.45
C GLU A 369 20.69 26.10 -10.47
N TYR A 370 21.03 24.86 -10.82
CA TYR A 370 20.80 23.67 -10.02
C TYR A 370 22.11 23.07 -9.53
N ASP A 371 22.15 22.74 -8.24
CA ASP A 371 23.14 21.82 -7.71
C ASP A 371 22.63 20.39 -7.95
N THR A 372 23.51 19.46 -8.31
CA THR A 372 23.13 18.07 -8.64
C THR A 372 23.91 17.06 -7.82
N ALA A 373 23.30 15.91 -7.56
CA ALA A 373 23.95 14.73 -7.01
C ALA A 373 23.57 13.48 -7.81
N SER A 374 24.55 12.63 -8.08
CA SER A 374 24.32 11.41 -8.86
C SER A 374 23.63 10.33 -8.04
N LEU A 375 22.71 9.63 -8.70
CA LEU A 375 22.08 8.42 -8.21
C LEU A 375 23.00 7.23 -8.49
N MET A 376 22.86 6.16 -7.69
CA MET A 376 23.64 4.93 -7.87
C MET A 376 23.24 4.20 -9.15
N VAL A 377 21.95 4.21 -9.45
CA VAL A 377 21.33 3.59 -10.63
C VAL A 377 20.32 4.59 -11.22
N PRO A 378 20.19 4.69 -12.56
CA PRO A 378 19.16 5.54 -13.16
C PRO A 378 17.75 5.11 -12.74
N VAL A 379 16.87 6.08 -12.59
CA VAL A 379 15.45 5.88 -12.23
C VAL A 379 14.55 6.24 -13.40
N ILE A 380 13.38 5.61 -13.50
CA ILE A 380 12.36 5.96 -14.50
C ILE A 380 11.50 7.08 -13.92
N ARG A 381 11.49 8.27 -14.55
CA ARG A 381 10.82 9.47 -14.03
C ARG A 381 9.36 9.18 -13.63
N ASP A 382 8.59 8.63 -14.56
CA ASP A 382 7.13 8.48 -14.42
C ASP A 382 6.73 7.44 -13.37
N SER A 383 7.69 6.78 -12.71
CA SER A 383 7.46 5.77 -11.67
C SER A 383 8.30 6.02 -10.41
N THR A 384 8.87 7.22 -10.29
CA THR A 384 9.75 7.59 -9.19
C THR A 384 9.33 8.91 -8.57
N LEU A 385 8.94 8.90 -7.30
CA LEU A 385 8.69 10.14 -6.57
C LEU A 385 9.99 10.63 -5.91
N VAL A 386 10.10 11.95 -5.73
CA VAL A 386 11.19 12.61 -5.03
C VAL A 386 10.68 13.26 -3.75
N TRP A 387 11.30 12.89 -2.64
CA TRP A 387 11.07 13.50 -1.34
C TRP A 387 12.38 14.07 -0.79
N GLY A 388 12.36 15.22 -0.14
CA GLY A 388 13.57 15.75 0.47
C GLY A 388 13.35 16.89 1.45
N THR A 389 14.37 17.11 2.27
CA THR A 389 14.41 18.20 3.24
C THR A 389 15.84 18.71 3.39
N GLY A 390 15.98 19.96 3.80
CA GLY A 390 17.30 20.57 3.89
C GLY A 390 17.29 21.97 4.47
N TRP A 391 18.41 22.65 4.27
CA TRP A 391 18.59 24.02 4.69
C TRP A 391 19.38 24.81 3.69
N THR A 392 19.26 26.12 3.81
CA THR A 392 20.01 27.12 3.06
C THR A 392 20.71 28.08 4.03
N THR A 393 21.67 28.85 3.52
CA THR A 393 22.37 29.90 4.29
C THR A 393 21.68 31.26 4.23
N GLY A 394 20.68 31.39 3.36
CA GLY A 394 19.97 32.63 3.12
C GLY A 394 18.79 32.81 4.05
N GLN A 395 18.26 34.02 4.06
CA GLN A 395 17.18 34.42 4.96
C GLN A 395 16.09 35.17 4.23
N GLY A 396 16.30 35.58 2.99
CA GLY A 396 15.23 36.11 2.14
C GLY A 396 14.25 35.00 1.73
N ILE A 397 13.05 35.41 1.35
CA ILE A 397 11.99 34.49 0.89
C ILE A 397 12.43 33.60 -0.26
N GLY A 398 13.29 34.04 -1.17
CA GLY A 398 13.84 33.22 -2.26
C GLY A 398 15.14 32.50 -1.95
N GLU A 399 15.68 32.73 -0.76
CA GLU A 399 16.91 32.13 -0.32
C GLU A 399 16.67 31.05 0.76
N ALA A 400 15.43 30.92 1.23
CA ALA A 400 15.01 30.01 2.30
C ALA A 400 14.96 28.55 1.84
N GLY A 401 14.83 27.62 2.79
CA GLY A 401 14.67 26.18 2.48
C GLY A 401 13.35 25.88 1.77
N GLU A 402 12.31 26.65 2.08
CA GLU A 402 10.98 26.57 1.47
C GLU A 402 10.93 27.13 0.05
N ALA A 403 11.95 27.89 -0.36
CA ALA A 403 12.12 28.38 -1.72
C ALA A 403 13.19 27.61 -2.51
N ALA A 404 13.50 26.39 -2.07
CA ALA A 404 14.37 25.48 -2.79
C ALA A 404 13.53 24.44 -3.52
N VAL A 405 13.81 24.24 -4.81
CA VAL A 405 13.09 23.31 -5.65
C VAL A 405 13.84 22.01 -5.79
N ILE A 406 13.22 20.89 -5.43
CA ILE A 406 13.80 19.54 -5.54
C ILE A 406 13.17 18.82 -6.73
N THR A 407 13.98 18.20 -7.60
CA THR A 407 13.48 17.42 -8.74
C THR A 407 14.47 16.36 -9.23
N LEU A 408 14.02 15.47 -10.11
CA LEU A 408 14.86 14.53 -10.84
C LEU A 408 15.61 15.22 -12.00
N GLY A 409 16.79 14.70 -12.31
CA GLY A 409 17.60 15.11 -13.46
C GLY A 409 18.49 16.30 -13.17
N ASP A 410 18.65 17.17 -14.17
CA ASP A 410 19.48 18.37 -14.14
C ASP A 410 18.70 19.65 -13.78
N GLY A 411 17.43 19.49 -13.37
CA GLY A 411 16.54 20.60 -13.02
C GLY A 411 15.74 21.18 -14.18
N VAL A 412 16.07 20.85 -15.43
CA VAL A 412 15.48 21.48 -16.63
C VAL A 412 15.02 20.46 -17.66
N THR A 413 15.90 19.52 -18.03
CA THR A 413 15.66 18.52 -19.06
C THR A 413 14.85 17.36 -18.48
N GLN A 414 13.70 17.08 -19.09
CA GLN A 414 12.88 15.92 -18.71
C GLN A 414 13.21 14.67 -19.57
N ASN A 415 14.15 13.83 -19.12
CA ASN A 415 14.44 12.52 -19.71
C ASN A 415 13.61 11.36 -19.10
N PRO A 416 13.16 10.37 -19.89
CA PRO A 416 12.45 9.20 -19.34
C PRO A 416 13.24 8.43 -18.27
N GLN A 417 14.57 8.45 -18.34
CA GLN A 417 15.48 7.92 -17.34
C GLN A 417 16.38 9.02 -16.80
N GLU A 418 16.44 9.14 -15.48
CA GLU A 418 17.20 10.19 -14.79
C GLU A 418 18.34 9.61 -13.97
N PHE A 419 19.50 10.26 -14.02
CA PHE A 419 20.74 9.82 -13.38
C PHE A 419 21.10 10.63 -12.14
N ASN A 420 20.40 11.74 -11.91
CA ASN A 420 20.70 12.68 -10.84
C ASN A 420 19.40 13.11 -10.15
N VAL A 421 19.57 13.66 -8.96
CA VAL A 421 18.62 14.57 -8.32
C VAL A 421 19.22 15.95 -8.27
N SER A 422 18.38 16.96 -8.23
CA SER A 422 18.81 18.35 -8.26
C SER A 422 18.04 19.23 -7.28
N VAL A 423 18.71 20.29 -6.83
CA VAL A 423 18.13 21.35 -6.01
C VAL A 423 18.42 22.71 -6.65
N GLY A 424 17.37 23.44 -6.99
CA GLY A 424 17.43 24.79 -7.59
C GLY A 424 16.94 25.87 -6.63
N LYS A 425 17.45 27.09 -6.78
CA LYS A 425 17.14 28.25 -5.91
C LYS A 425 17.20 29.56 -6.71
N GLU A 426 16.46 30.58 -6.31
CA GLU A 426 16.51 31.91 -6.97
C GLU A 426 17.86 32.62 -6.82
N TYR A 427 18.56 32.36 -5.72
CA TYR A 427 19.78 33.08 -5.34
C TYR A 427 20.95 32.12 -5.09
N PRO A 428 22.20 32.54 -5.35
CA PRO A 428 23.39 31.68 -5.26
C PRO A 428 23.94 31.56 -3.83
N ASN A 429 23.08 31.34 -2.84
CA ASN A 429 23.45 31.07 -1.45
C ASN A 429 23.76 29.58 -1.24
N SER A 430 24.57 29.21 -0.25
CA SER A 430 24.86 27.78 -0.02
C SER A 430 23.64 27.03 0.52
N ALA A 431 23.47 25.78 0.09
CA ALA A 431 22.40 24.88 0.50
C ALA A 431 22.88 23.43 0.62
N THR A 432 22.21 22.67 1.47
CA THR A 432 22.38 21.22 1.61
C THR A 432 21.01 20.58 1.84
N PHE A 433 20.70 19.56 1.03
CA PHE A 433 19.44 18.81 1.10
C PHE A 433 19.72 17.31 1.07
N ASP A 434 19.05 16.59 1.96
CA ASP A 434 18.91 15.13 1.89
C ASP A 434 17.72 14.85 0.95
N VAL A 435 18.00 14.18 -0.17
CA VAL A 435 17.01 13.88 -1.22
C VAL A 435 16.90 12.37 -1.40
N TYR A 436 15.66 11.89 -1.35
CA TYR A 436 15.30 10.50 -1.54
C TYR A 436 14.52 10.34 -2.84
N THR A 437 14.88 9.33 -3.63
CA THR A 437 14.06 8.85 -4.75
C THR A 437 13.40 7.55 -4.35
N LEU A 438 12.10 7.42 -4.55
CA LEU A 438 11.36 6.21 -4.26
C LEU A 438 10.69 5.72 -5.54
N SER A 439 11.19 4.62 -6.09
CA SER A 439 10.73 4.05 -7.36
C SER A 439 9.92 2.78 -7.14
N HIS A 440 8.79 2.66 -7.82
CA HIS A 440 7.99 1.43 -7.86
C HIS A 440 7.48 1.20 -9.29
N PRO A 441 7.62 0.00 -9.89
CA PRO A 441 7.25 -0.22 -11.30
C PRO A 441 5.79 0.09 -11.67
N GLN A 442 4.89 0.04 -10.68
CA GLN A 442 3.46 0.33 -10.84
C GLN A 442 3.07 1.73 -10.32
N ALA A 443 3.99 2.51 -9.76
CA ALA A 443 3.68 3.90 -9.41
C ALA A 443 3.56 4.75 -10.69
N HIS A 444 2.68 5.75 -10.66
CA HIS A 444 2.54 6.73 -11.73
C HIS A 444 2.75 8.15 -11.19
N ILE A 445 3.77 8.85 -11.70
CA ILE A 445 4.20 10.16 -11.20
C ILE A 445 4.20 11.19 -12.33
N ASP A 446 3.32 12.18 -12.22
CA ASP A 446 3.28 13.35 -13.10
C ASP A 446 4.31 14.40 -12.64
N TYR A 447 5.35 14.65 -13.42
CA TYR A 447 6.31 15.73 -13.18
C TYR A 447 5.96 16.98 -14.00
N ILE A 448 5.47 18.01 -13.33
CA ILE A 448 4.97 19.22 -13.97
C ILE A 448 5.90 20.40 -13.63
N TRP A 449 6.47 21.00 -14.68
CA TRP A 449 7.24 22.22 -14.56
C TRP A 449 6.33 23.45 -14.61
N LYS A 450 6.52 24.35 -13.64
CA LYS A 450 5.95 25.69 -13.62
C LYS A 450 7.07 26.69 -13.86
N SER A 451 7.04 27.37 -15.01
CA SER A 451 7.98 28.44 -15.33
C SER A 451 7.81 29.66 -14.44
N ASP A 452 8.89 30.41 -14.23
CA ASP A 452 8.85 31.62 -13.42
C ASP A 452 7.78 32.65 -13.84
N GLY A 453 7.29 33.43 -12.88
CA GLY A 453 6.25 34.44 -13.06
C GLY A 453 5.04 34.29 -12.14
N ASN A 454 3.91 34.90 -12.53
CA ASN A 454 2.64 34.86 -11.79
C ASN A 454 2.71 35.44 -10.36
N SER A 455 3.50 36.51 -10.15
CA SER A 455 3.63 37.21 -8.86
C SER A 455 2.33 37.60 -8.16
N SER A 456 1.23 37.83 -8.88
CA SER A 456 -0.07 38.17 -8.31
C SER A 456 -0.98 36.97 -8.00
N ALA A 457 -0.65 35.77 -8.50
CA ALA A 457 -1.49 34.59 -8.33
C ALA A 457 -1.34 34.01 -6.92
N LEU A 458 -2.48 33.84 -6.23
CA LEU A 458 -2.57 33.11 -4.97
C LEU A 458 -2.91 31.63 -5.20
N THR A 459 -3.48 31.30 -6.36
CA THR A 459 -3.80 29.93 -6.75
C THR A 459 -3.31 29.68 -8.16
N TYR A 460 -2.83 28.46 -8.44
CA TYR A 460 -2.46 28.05 -9.79
C TYR A 460 -2.90 26.61 -10.06
N LEU A 461 -3.51 26.38 -11.22
CA LEU A 461 -4.00 25.07 -11.64
C LEU A 461 -2.97 24.36 -12.52
N PHE A 462 -2.62 23.14 -12.15
CA PHE A 462 -1.81 22.25 -12.98
C PHE A 462 -2.69 21.21 -13.65
N SER A 463 -2.23 20.70 -14.78
CA SER A 463 -2.85 19.54 -15.44
C SER A 463 -1.97 18.32 -15.17
N THR A 464 -2.57 17.25 -14.71
CA THR A 464 -1.95 15.93 -14.53
C THR A 464 -2.53 14.97 -15.54
N ASP A 465 -1.93 13.80 -15.67
CA ASP A 465 -2.63 12.65 -16.20
C ASP A 465 -3.78 12.22 -15.28
N GLU A 466 -4.55 11.23 -15.73
CA GLU A 466 -5.76 10.78 -15.03
C GLU A 466 -5.39 9.91 -13.83
N ALA A 467 -5.64 10.44 -12.63
CA ALA A 467 -5.56 9.67 -11.39
C ALA A 467 -6.97 9.27 -10.96
N VAL A 468 -7.48 8.14 -11.44
CA VAL A 468 -8.92 7.79 -11.34
C VAL A 468 -9.36 7.60 -9.90
N SER A 469 -8.48 7.07 -9.04
CA SER A 469 -8.79 6.84 -7.63
C SER A 469 -8.57 8.11 -6.80
N PRO A 470 -9.62 8.72 -6.22
CA PRO A 470 -9.47 9.89 -5.35
C PRO A 470 -8.82 9.55 -4.01
N THR A 471 -8.72 8.26 -3.66
CA THR A 471 -8.20 7.77 -2.38
C THR A 471 -6.82 7.14 -2.49
N GLU A 472 -6.15 7.18 -3.64
CA GLU A 472 -4.83 6.58 -3.84
C GLU A 472 -3.87 7.55 -4.51
N ARG A 473 -4.12 8.85 -4.33
CA ARG A 473 -3.29 9.92 -4.89
C ARG A 473 -2.96 11.00 -3.89
N MET A 474 -1.78 11.58 -4.04
CA MET A 474 -1.34 12.77 -3.32
C MET A 474 -0.52 13.65 -4.22
N SER A 475 -0.29 14.88 -3.79
CA SER A 475 0.50 15.82 -4.54
C SER A 475 1.60 16.42 -3.69
N LEU A 476 2.73 16.76 -4.32
CA LEU A 476 3.85 17.45 -3.69
C LEU A 476 4.30 18.63 -4.57
N ILE A 477 4.67 19.73 -3.92
CA ILE A 477 5.21 20.91 -4.58
C ILE A 477 6.54 21.25 -3.94
N TYR A 478 7.53 21.53 -4.78
CA TYR A 478 8.71 22.28 -4.41
C TYR A 478 8.74 23.53 -5.27
N ASN A 479 8.76 24.70 -4.64
CA ASN A 479 8.69 25.98 -5.34
C ASN A 479 9.87 26.87 -4.99
N SER A 480 10.14 27.81 -5.87
CA SER A 480 10.98 28.96 -5.61
C SER A 480 10.09 30.15 -5.22
N SER A 481 10.71 31.28 -4.89
CA SER A 481 9.99 32.54 -4.70
C SER A 481 10.96 33.69 -4.90
N GLN A 482 10.76 34.53 -5.88
CA GLN A 482 11.58 35.71 -6.08
C GLN A 482 11.45 36.66 -4.86
N GLY A 483 12.59 37.20 -4.44
CA GLY A 483 12.68 38.22 -3.39
C GLY A 483 13.72 37.90 -2.31
N ASN A 484 14.44 38.93 -1.87
CA ASN A 484 15.43 38.82 -0.79
C ASN A 484 14.94 39.47 0.52
N GLY A 485 13.65 39.82 0.60
CA GLY A 485 13.06 40.45 1.77
C GLY A 485 13.00 39.52 2.97
N VAL A 486 13.83 39.78 3.98
CA VAL A 486 13.89 39.03 5.25
C VAL A 486 12.64 39.19 6.15
N GLY A 487 11.71 40.08 5.78
CA GLY A 487 10.45 40.33 6.48
C GLY A 487 9.21 39.83 5.73
N GLU A 488 9.40 39.11 4.62
CA GLU A 488 8.30 38.82 3.68
C GLU A 488 7.76 37.39 3.79
N TYR A 489 8.21 36.62 4.79
CA TYR A 489 7.63 35.32 5.11
C TYR A 489 6.14 35.44 5.47
N PRO A 490 5.33 34.41 5.16
CA PRO A 490 5.69 33.14 4.52
C PRO A 490 5.37 33.08 3.01
N ARG A 491 5.77 34.09 2.21
CA ARG A 491 5.63 34.03 0.74
C ARG A 491 6.10 32.74 0.04
N PRO A 492 7.18 32.06 0.48
CA PRO A 492 7.65 30.85 -0.20
C PRO A 492 6.90 29.58 0.23
N ILE A 493 5.92 29.66 1.13
CA ILE A 493 5.18 28.50 1.59
C ILE A 493 3.94 28.28 0.72
N TRP A 494 3.84 27.07 0.17
CA TRP A 494 2.73 26.65 -0.69
C TRP A 494 2.09 25.38 -0.17
N SER A 495 0.82 25.23 -0.50
CA SER A 495 0.10 23.96 -0.42
C SER A 495 -0.27 23.49 -1.81
N LEU A 496 -0.44 22.19 -1.98
CA LEU A 496 -0.88 21.55 -3.21
C LEU A 496 -1.89 20.44 -2.86
N ARG A 497 -2.92 20.28 -3.68
CA ARG A 497 -3.89 19.18 -3.60
C ARG A 497 -4.51 18.88 -4.94
N TYR A 498 -5.08 17.68 -5.09
CA TYR A 498 -5.98 17.37 -6.18
C TYR A 498 -7.31 18.13 -6.02
N GLN A 499 -7.76 18.77 -7.10
CA GLN A 499 -9.10 19.34 -7.22
C GLN A 499 -10.05 18.42 -8.00
N SER A 500 -9.50 17.63 -8.92
CA SER A 500 -10.19 16.60 -9.72
C SER A 500 -9.15 15.63 -10.26
N ASP A 501 -9.59 14.57 -10.95
CA ASP A 501 -8.72 13.48 -11.43
C ASP A 501 -7.63 13.90 -12.42
N LYS A 502 -7.72 15.11 -12.98
CA LYS A 502 -6.75 15.66 -13.95
C LYS A 502 -6.20 17.03 -13.57
N LYS A 503 -6.48 17.49 -12.35
CA LYS A 503 -6.16 18.86 -11.92
C LYS A 503 -5.65 18.90 -10.49
N LEU A 504 -4.47 19.51 -10.35
CA LEU A 504 -3.95 19.95 -9.06
C LEU A 504 -4.20 21.45 -8.90
N ILE A 505 -4.45 21.89 -7.68
CA ILE A 505 -4.48 23.30 -7.30
C ILE A 505 -3.37 23.56 -6.29
N SER A 506 -2.46 24.46 -6.63
CA SER A 506 -1.56 25.06 -5.66
C SER A 506 -2.17 26.31 -5.08
N GLU A 507 -1.89 26.56 -3.80
CA GLU A 507 -2.34 27.74 -3.08
C GLU A 507 -1.21 28.30 -2.20
N ARG A 508 -0.97 29.60 -2.32
CA ARG A 508 -0.21 30.43 -1.38
C ARG A 508 -1.09 31.58 -0.90
N ARG A 509 -0.72 32.21 0.21
CA ARG A 509 -1.54 33.25 0.83
C ARG A 509 -1.02 34.67 0.64
N ARG A 510 0.24 34.84 0.23
CA ARG A 510 0.83 36.15 -0.07
C ARG A 510 1.21 36.25 -1.53
N ASN A 511 1.07 37.43 -2.12
CA ASN A 511 1.48 37.71 -3.49
C ASN A 511 2.80 38.52 -3.52
N ASN A 512 3.16 39.04 -4.69
CA ASN A 512 4.32 39.90 -4.91
C ASN A 512 5.68 39.19 -4.84
N GLY A 513 5.77 38.07 -5.55
CA GLY A 513 7.02 37.39 -5.90
C GLY A 513 6.73 36.43 -7.04
N ASP A 514 7.43 36.60 -8.16
CA ASP A 514 7.44 35.58 -9.21
C ASP A 514 8.00 34.28 -8.61
N TRP A 515 7.63 33.14 -9.16
CA TRP A 515 8.01 31.84 -8.62
C TRP A 515 8.06 30.82 -9.74
N ALA A 516 8.95 29.85 -9.63
CA ALA A 516 8.93 28.62 -10.41
C ALA A 516 8.64 27.44 -9.48
N ALA A 517 8.29 26.28 -10.05
CA ALA A 517 8.07 25.08 -9.24
C ALA A 517 8.21 23.80 -10.04
N TRP A 518 8.62 22.75 -9.33
CA TRP A 518 8.43 21.36 -9.73
C TRP A 518 7.31 20.76 -8.89
N VAL A 519 6.29 20.26 -9.58
CA VAL A 519 5.10 19.64 -9.00
C VAL A 519 5.07 18.15 -9.33
N GLN A 520 4.71 17.35 -8.34
CA GLN A 520 4.49 15.92 -8.49
C GLN A 520 3.01 15.60 -8.23
N GLY A 521 2.33 15.08 -9.24
CA GLY A 521 1.07 14.34 -9.06
C GLY A 521 1.42 12.86 -8.88
N ILE A 522 1.06 12.27 -7.74
CA ILE A 522 1.50 10.92 -7.37
C ILE A 522 0.26 10.05 -7.29
N ASN A 523 0.21 9.00 -8.11
CA ASN A 523 -0.89 8.03 -8.15
C ASN A 523 -0.36 6.62 -7.82
N PHE A 524 -1.01 6.00 -6.84
CA PHE A 524 -0.69 4.68 -6.30
C PHE A 524 -1.74 3.61 -6.69
N ASP A 525 -2.78 3.97 -7.45
CA ASP A 525 -3.92 3.09 -7.79
C ASP A 525 -3.52 1.76 -8.46
N ALA A 526 -2.45 1.76 -9.25
CA ALA A 526 -1.96 0.56 -9.92
C ALA A 526 -1.07 -0.32 -9.02
N ILE A 527 -0.73 0.13 -7.81
CA ILE A 527 0.05 -0.64 -6.84
C ILE A 527 -0.91 -1.52 -6.03
N ALA A 528 -1.05 -2.77 -6.46
CA ALA A 528 -1.82 -3.80 -5.79
C ALA A 528 -0.89 -4.90 -5.29
N PRO A 529 -1.24 -5.63 -4.21
CA PRO A 529 -0.47 -6.79 -3.80
C PRO A 529 -0.35 -7.77 -4.97
N MET A 530 0.85 -8.30 -5.20
CA MET A 530 0.99 -9.40 -6.14
C MET A 530 0.22 -10.62 -5.61
N ILE A 531 -0.93 -10.91 -6.22
CA ILE A 531 -1.62 -12.19 -6.03
C ILE A 531 -0.70 -13.26 -6.62
N VAL A 532 0.06 -13.93 -5.77
CA VAL A 532 0.82 -15.11 -6.18
C VAL A 532 -0.20 -16.21 -6.50
N PRO A 533 -0.28 -16.70 -7.75
CA PRO A 533 -1.27 -17.68 -8.17
C PRO A 533 -1.11 -19.06 -7.51
#